data_AF-A0A7Y5IZ50-F1
#
_entry.id   AF-A0A7Y5IZ50-F1
#
_cell.length_a   1.000
_cell.length_b   1.000
_cell.length_c   1.000
_cell.angle_alpha   90.00
_cell.angle_beta   90.00
_cell.angle_gamma   90.00
#
_symmetry.space_group_name_H-M   'P 1'
#
loop_
_entity.id
_entity.type
_entity.pdbx_description
1 polymer ?
#
loop_
_entity_poly.entity_id
_entity_poly.type
_entity_poly.pdbx_seq_one_letter_code
_entity_poly.pdbx_strand_id
1 'polypeptide(L)'
;MALVWLAVALSLPGLTAQNGSCAETLAKSDTQRLFEKVFGNAVVPDAARHAQVKSGKEGERHWFDTNGDGRADEVWYIDTALRHPEAMRPVLVRVLDEDGDLKQGDEPDTDSDLYVADWKADGTVDVVLDYSDHDGDNDVDEMGMYFVGDTHSYFHEPTIRVWWGLDVGDDNLLWHDIAYTYDQTLCQFRTHFGGDELFVAFALPLSGDRWVSFFENPFLFYDRDGDGVTEEVLRISGIENEVEAIRWSFDTDNDGTRESPRDFDCSI
;
A
#
# COMPACT_ATOMS: atom_id res chain seq x y z
N MET A 1 22.37 -5.32 -12.99
CA MET A 1 21.41 -4.47 -13.72
C MET A 1 20.21 -5.34 -14.05
N ALA A 2 19.40 -5.64 -13.04
CA ALA A 2 18.21 -6.48 -13.16
C ALA A 2 17.03 -5.55 -13.50
N LEU A 3 16.38 -5.79 -14.64
CA LEU A 3 15.07 -5.22 -14.93
C LEU A 3 14.05 -6.05 -14.14
N VAL A 4 13.49 -5.48 -13.08
CA VAL A 4 12.27 -6.02 -12.46
C VAL A 4 11.11 -5.63 -13.37
N TRP A 5 10.50 -6.62 -14.00
CA TRP A 5 9.26 -6.47 -14.75
C TRP A 5 8.12 -6.71 -13.77
N LEU A 6 7.41 -5.65 -13.37
CA LEU A 6 6.14 -5.79 -12.67
C LEU A 6 5.11 -6.33 -13.68
N ALA A 7 4.75 -7.60 -13.55
CA ALA A 7 3.76 -8.26 -14.38
C ALA A 7 2.89 -9.18 -13.54
N VAL A 8 1.93 -8.61 -12.82
CA VAL A 8 0.78 -9.37 -12.32
C VAL A 8 -0.26 -9.40 -13.45
N ALA A 9 -0.36 -10.54 -14.12
CA ALA A 9 -1.37 -10.83 -15.13
C ALA A 9 -2.24 -12.00 -14.64
N LEU A 10 -3.35 -11.69 -13.96
CA LEU A 10 -4.39 -12.67 -13.69
C LEU A 10 -5.25 -12.88 -14.95
N SER A 11 -5.19 -14.09 -15.51
CA SER A 11 -6.05 -14.53 -16.60
C SER A 11 -7.33 -15.18 -16.05
N LEU A 12 -8.50 -14.64 -16.38
CA LEU A 12 -9.78 -15.35 -16.23
C LEU A 12 -10.54 -15.38 -17.57
N PRO A 13 -11.05 -16.55 -18.01
CA PRO A 13 -11.83 -16.66 -19.23
C PRO A 13 -13.33 -16.47 -18.98
N GLY A 14 -13.92 -15.52 -19.72
CA GLY A 14 -15.24 -15.67 -20.35
C GLY A 14 -16.48 -15.33 -19.53
N LEU A 15 -17.05 -14.14 -19.76
CA LEU A 15 -18.49 -13.93 -19.62
C LEU A 15 -19.06 -13.21 -20.86
N THR A 16 -20.01 -13.88 -21.50
CA THR A 16 -20.85 -13.37 -22.59
C THR A 16 -21.75 -12.25 -22.11
N ALA A 17 -21.78 -11.16 -22.87
CA ALA A 17 -22.67 -10.02 -22.66
C ALA A 17 -24.15 -10.40 -22.70
N GLN A 18 -24.91 -9.95 -21.70
CA GLN A 18 -26.36 -9.75 -21.84
C GLN A 18 -26.74 -8.33 -21.40
N ASN A 19 -27.51 -7.69 -22.28
CA ASN A 19 -28.05 -6.33 -22.16
C ASN A 19 -29.08 -6.20 -21.03
N GLY A 20 -29.03 -5.09 -20.28
CA GLY A 20 -30.19 -4.60 -19.55
C GLY A 20 -29.90 -3.60 -18.42
N SER A 21 -29.81 -2.31 -18.74
CA SER A 21 -30.71 -1.25 -18.24
C SER A 21 -30.04 0.12 -18.33
N CYS A 22 -30.83 1.13 -18.71
CA CYS A 22 -30.46 2.55 -18.62
C CYS A 22 -30.41 2.95 -17.14
N ALA A 23 -29.26 2.73 -16.49
CA ALA A 23 -28.80 3.62 -15.43
C ALA A 23 -27.99 4.72 -16.11
N GLU A 24 -28.30 5.99 -15.85
CA GLU A 24 -27.33 7.06 -16.11
C GLU A 24 -26.04 6.68 -15.36
N THR A 25 -25.04 6.21 -16.10
CA THR A 25 -23.73 5.94 -15.53
C THR A 25 -23.17 7.30 -15.13
N LEU A 26 -23.24 7.62 -13.84
CA LEU A 26 -22.48 8.75 -13.28
C LEU A 26 -21.04 8.56 -13.75
N ALA A 27 -20.46 9.59 -14.37
CA ALA A 27 -19.09 9.53 -14.82
C ALA A 27 -18.20 9.24 -13.60
N LYS A 28 -17.41 8.17 -13.68
CA LYS A 28 -16.46 7.83 -12.62
C LYS A 28 -15.48 8.98 -12.41
N SER A 29 -15.14 9.28 -11.16
CA SER A 29 -14.08 10.25 -10.85
C SER A 29 -12.75 9.76 -11.41
N ASP A 30 -11.82 10.69 -11.69
CA ASP A 30 -10.48 10.32 -12.13
C ASP A 30 -9.74 9.48 -11.08
N THR A 31 -10.00 9.72 -9.78
CA THR A 31 -9.51 8.89 -8.67
C THR A 31 -9.95 7.43 -8.81
N GLN A 32 -11.25 7.17 -9.00
CA GLN A 32 -11.75 5.80 -9.14
C GLN A 32 -11.17 5.14 -10.41
N ARG A 33 -11.05 5.88 -11.51
CA ARG A 33 -10.46 5.38 -12.76
C ARG A 33 -8.98 5.01 -12.59
N LEU A 34 -8.25 5.76 -11.76
CA LEU A 34 -6.85 5.51 -11.46
C LEU A 34 -6.66 4.24 -10.60
N PHE A 35 -7.49 4.03 -9.58
CA PHE A 35 -7.47 2.79 -8.80
C PHE A 35 -7.85 1.58 -9.67
N GLU A 36 -8.94 1.66 -10.42
CA GLU A 36 -9.37 0.57 -11.32
C GLU A 36 -8.33 0.25 -12.41
N LYS A 37 -7.50 1.22 -12.78
CA LYS A 37 -6.41 0.99 -13.73
C LYS A 37 -5.32 0.06 -13.18
N VAL A 38 -5.08 0.10 -11.87
CA VAL A 38 -4.06 -0.72 -11.20
C VAL A 38 -4.68 -2.04 -10.71
N PHE A 39 -5.82 -1.97 -10.03
CA PHE A 39 -6.41 -3.10 -9.30
C PHE A 39 -7.66 -3.70 -9.97
N GLY A 40 -8.08 -3.16 -11.12
CA GLY A 40 -9.25 -3.65 -11.83
C GLY A 40 -10.52 -3.64 -10.97
N ASN A 41 -11.17 -4.81 -10.87
CA ASN A 41 -12.43 -4.96 -10.13
C ASN A 41 -12.24 -5.10 -8.61
N ALA A 42 -11.02 -5.31 -8.10
CA ALA A 42 -10.77 -5.45 -6.66
C ALA A 42 -11.13 -4.17 -5.87
N VAL A 43 -11.04 -3.02 -6.53
CA VAL A 43 -11.35 -1.69 -5.96
C VAL A 43 -12.70 -1.13 -6.39
N VAL A 44 -13.55 -1.96 -6.99
CA VAL A 44 -14.94 -1.57 -7.31
C VAL A 44 -15.81 -1.87 -6.09
N PRO A 45 -16.40 -0.85 -5.43
CA PRO A 45 -17.20 -1.07 -4.23
C PRO A 45 -18.47 -1.88 -4.49
N ASP A 46 -18.75 -2.88 -3.67
CA ASP A 46 -20.06 -3.50 -3.58
C ASP A 46 -20.97 -2.64 -2.69
N ALA A 47 -21.91 -1.92 -3.30
CA ALA A 47 -22.79 -1.00 -2.59
C ALA A 47 -23.67 -1.68 -1.54
N ALA A 48 -24.03 -2.96 -1.71
CA ALA A 48 -24.85 -3.70 -0.75
C ALA A 48 -24.04 -4.12 0.47
N ARG A 49 -22.83 -4.67 0.25
CA ARG A 49 -21.88 -5.02 1.33
C ARG A 49 -21.44 -3.78 2.10
N HIS A 50 -21.10 -2.72 1.37
CA HIS A 50 -20.76 -1.42 1.95
C HIS A 50 -21.86 -0.87 2.87
N ALA A 51 -23.11 -0.82 2.37
CA ALA A 51 -24.25 -0.35 3.15
C ALA A 51 -24.51 -1.24 4.38
N GLN A 52 -24.34 -2.57 4.24
CA GLN A 52 -24.46 -3.52 5.35
C GLN A 52 -23.44 -3.19 6.45
N VAL A 53 -22.15 -3.11 6.11
CA VAL A 53 -21.04 -2.86 7.05
C VAL A 53 -21.20 -1.50 7.73
N LYS A 54 -21.51 -0.45 6.94
CA LYS A 54 -21.73 0.91 7.46
C LYS A 54 -22.90 1.01 8.44
N SER A 55 -23.93 0.18 8.26
CA SER A 55 -25.09 0.13 9.16
C SER A 55 -24.89 -0.77 10.38
N GLY A 56 -23.85 -1.61 10.36
CA GLY A 56 -23.49 -2.55 11.42
C GLY A 56 -22.83 -1.87 12.63
N LYS A 57 -22.36 -2.70 13.56
CA LYS A 57 -21.59 -2.20 14.70
C LYS A 57 -20.15 -1.92 14.26
N GLU A 58 -19.59 -0.76 14.63
CA GLU A 58 -18.18 -0.47 14.35
C GLU A 58 -17.25 -1.55 14.93
N GLY A 59 -16.23 -1.93 14.15
CA GLY A 59 -15.33 -3.04 14.46
C GLY A 59 -15.90 -4.44 14.22
N GLU A 60 -17.19 -4.60 13.91
CA GLU A 60 -17.75 -5.91 13.51
C GLU A 60 -17.16 -6.34 12.16
N ARG A 61 -16.68 -7.59 12.10
CA ARG A 61 -16.13 -8.21 10.90
C ARG A 61 -17.23 -8.91 10.10
N HIS A 62 -17.37 -8.55 8.84
CA HIS A 62 -18.31 -9.16 7.90
C HIS A 62 -17.54 -9.98 6.86
N TRP A 63 -17.64 -11.30 6.96
CA TRP A 63 -16.91 -12.26 6.13
C TRP A 63 -17.78 -12.69 4.95
N PHE A 64 -17.21 -12.74 3.75
CA PHE A 64 -17.92 -13.14 2.54
C PHE A 64 -17.16 -14.22 1.78
N ASP A 65 -17.81 -15.37 1.65
CA ASP A 65 -17.47 -16.40 0.66
C ASP A 65 -18.12 -16.00 -0.68
N THR A 66 -17.31 -15.55 -1.63
CA THR A 66 -17.74 -15.04 -2.93
C THR A 66 -17.70 -16.12 -4.02
N ASN A 67 -16.91 -17.17 -3.81
CA ASN A 67 -16.70 -18.25 -4.79
C ASN A 67 -17.50 -19.54 -4.47
N GLY A 68 -18.00 -19.68 -3.23
CA GLY A 68 -18.82 -20.78 -2.74
C GLY A 68 -18.05 -22.02 -2.26
N ASP A 69 -16.75 -21.92 -2.00
CA ASP A 69 -15.91 -23.04 -1.55
C ASP A 69 -15.96 -23.30 -0.04
N GLY A 70 -16.66 -22.42 0.71
CA GLY A 70 -16.80 -22.50 2.15
C GLY A 70 -15.73 -21.75 2.95
N ARG A 71 -14.83 -21.01 2.30
CA ARG A 71 -13.88 -20.07 2.90
C ARG A 71 -14.28 -18.64 2.56
N ALA A 72 -13.91 -17.69 3.41
CA ALA A 72 -14.15 -16.29 3.10
C ALA A 72 -13.05 -15.82 2.14
N ASP A 73 -13.42 -15.17 1.03
CA ASP A 73 -12.46 -14.54 0.12
C ASP A 73 -12.18 -13.08 0.51
N GLU A 74 -13.02 -12.51 1.37
CA GLU A 74 -12.89 -11.13 1.80
C GLU A 74 -13.58 -10.88 3.15
N VAL A 75 -13.10 -9.84 3.83
CA VAL A 75 -13.65 -9.37 5.10
C VAL A 75 -13.76 -7.86 5.11
N TRP A 76 -14.90 -7.38 5.60
CA TRP A 76 -15.22 -5.95 5.63
C TRP A 76 -15.52 -5.50 7.05
N TYR A 77 -15.06 -4.30 7.40
CA TYR A 77 -15.31 -3.71 8.71
C TYR A 77 -15.08 -2.21 8.73
N ILE A 78 -15.60 -1.55 9.77
CA ILE A 78 -15.12 -0.20 10.14
C ILE A 78 -13.92 -0.38 11.05
N ASP A 79 -12.74 0.05 10.61
CA ASP A 79 -11.54 0.05 11.46
C ASP A 79 -11.67 1.16 12.52
N THR A 80 -11.52 0.75 13.77
CA THR A 80 -11.67 1.60 14.95
C THR A 80 -10.34 1.89 15.63
N ALA A 81 -9.22 1.45 15.03
CA ALA A 81 -7.89 1.67 15.57
C ALA A 81 -7.66 3.15 15.87
N LEU A 82 -7.09 3.45 17.05
CA LEU A 82 -6.89 4.82 17.52
C LEU A 82 -5.95 5.62 16.63
N ARG A 83 -5.14 4.94 15.81
CA ARG A 83 -4.23 5.56 14.84
C ARG A 83 -4.96 6.40 13.79
N HIS A 84 -6.23 6.10 13.48
CA HIS A 84 -6.98 6.85 12.46
C HIS A 84 -7.37 8.26 12.93
N PRO A 85 -7.04 9.33 12.19
CA PRO A 85 -7.49 10.68 12.50
C PRO A 85 -9.00 10.85 12.34
N GLU A 86 -9.61 11.70 13.17
CA GLU A 86 -11.06 11.98 13.13
C GLU A 86 -11.54 12.43 11.74
N ALA A 87 -10.72 13.18 11.01
CA ALA A 87 -11.06 13.71 9.69
C ALA A 87 -11.27 12.62 8.61
N MET A 88 -10.80 11.40 8.86
CA MET A 88 -10.91 10.25 7.95
C MET A 88 -11.96 9.23 8.43
N ARG A 89 -12.49 9.39 9.64
CA ARG A 89 -13.42 8.42 10.24
C ARG A 89 -14.86 8.61 9.73
N PRO A 90 -15.67 7.54 9.72
CA PRO A 90 -15.27 6.13 9.91
C PRO A 90 -14.40 5.64 8.74
N VAL A 91 -13.41 4.78 9.01
CA VAL A 91 -12.59 4.16 7.95
C VAL A 91 -13.18 2.79 7.66
N LEU A 92 -13.88 2.65 6.53
CA LEU A 92 -14.36 1.34 6.08
C LEU A 92 -13.24 0.64 5.32
N VAL A 93 -13.00 -0.61 5.66
CA VAL A 93 -11.93 -1.42 5.09
C VAL A 93 -12.54 -2.67 4.52
N ARG A 94 -12.09 -3.02 3.32
CA ARG A 94 -12.27 -4.32 2.69
C ARG A 94 -10.89 -4.95 2.55
N VAL A 95 -10.72 -6.14 3.07
CA VAL A 95 -9.53 -6.96 2.83
C VAL A 95 -9.91 -8.08 1.87
N LEU A 96 -9.13 -8.29 0.83
CA LEU A 96 -9.26 -9.38 -0.13
C LEU A 96 -8.12 -10.36 0.10
N ASP A 97 -8.51 -11.63 0.26
CA ASP A 97 -7.62 -12.79 0.39
C ASP A 97 -7.08 -13.17 -0.98
N GLU A 98 -5.77 -12.99 -1.23
CA GLU A 98 -5.18 -13.32 -2.54
C GLU A 98 -4.51 -14.70 -2.57
N ASP A 99 -4.19 -15.30 -1.43
CA ASP A 99 -3.48 -16.59 -1.34
C ASP A 99 -4.37 -17.74 -0.79
N GLY A 100 -5.56 -17.44 -0.28
CA GLY A 100 -6.58 -18.40 0.16
C GLY A 100 -6.42 -18.86 1.61
N ASP A 101 -5.72 -18.05 2.40
CA ASP A 101 -5.32 -18.30 3.77
C ASP A 101 -6.34 -17.78 4.80
N LEU A 102 -7.11 -16.75 4.44
CA LEU A 102 -7.93 -15.94 5.34
C LEU A 102 -8.84 -16.78 6.27
N LYS A 103 -8.68 -16.58 7.58
CA LYS A 103 -9.35 -17.38 8.63
C LYS A 103 -10.43 -16.58 9.34
N GLN A 104 -11.67 -17.08 9.24
CA GLN A 104 -12.80 -16.44 9.90
C GLN A 104 -12.61 -16.38 11.43
N GLY A 105 -12.66 -15.17 11.96
CA GLY A 105 -12.58 -14.89 13.40
C GLY A 105 -11.20 -14.43 13.86
N ASP A 106 -10.19 -14.54 13.00
CA ASP A 106 -8.88 -13.94 13.19
C ASP A 106 -8.86 -12.52 12.57
N GLU A 107 -7.78 -11.78 12.78
CA GLU A 107 -7.55 -10.55 11.99
C GLU A 107 -7.07 -10.96 10.59
N PRO A 108 -7.42 -10.20 9.54
CA PRO A 108 -6.78 -10.36 8.23
C PRO A 108 -5.28 -10.13 8.39
N ASP A 109 -4.46 -10.95 7.76
CA ASP A 109 -3.01 -10.92 7.84
C ASP A 109 -2.41 -9.99 6.77
N THR A 110 -1.08 -9.92 6.77
CA THR A 110 -0.33 -8.95 5.98
C THR A 110 0.67 -9.64 5.07
N ASP A 111 0.37 -10.88 4.68
CA ASP A 111 1.11 -11.68 3.71
C ASP A 111 0.16 -12.02 2.56
N SER A 112 0.40 -11.43 1.38
CA SER A 112 -0.44 -11.66 0.18
C SER A 112 -1.92 -11.24 0.31
N ASP A 113 -2.19 -10.15 1.04
CA ASP A 113 -3.54 -9.60 1.25
C ASP A 113 -3.67 -8.17 0.74
N LEU A 114 -4.81 -7.85 0.10
CA LEU A 114 -5.11 -6.51 -0.44
C LEU A 114 -6.12 -5.76 0.42
N TYR A 115 -5.69 -4.67 1.03
CA TYR A 115 -6.51 -3.78 1.86
C TYR A 115 -7.00 -2.58 1.07
N VAL A 116 -8.32 -2.41 0.95
CA VAL A 116 -8.97 -1.28 0.29
C VAL A 116 -9.69 -0.43 1.34
N ALA A 117 -9.25 0.83 1.50
CA ALA A 117 -9.78 1.76 2.49
C ALA A 117 -10.64 2.87 1.85
N ASP A 118 -11.82 3.07 2.43
CA ASP A 118 -12.79 4.12 2.14
C ASP A 118 -12.94 5.01 3.39
N TRP A 119 -12.37 6.20 3.33
CA TRP A 119 -12.45 7.19 4.38
C TRP A 119 -13.84 7.81 4.43
N LYS A 120 -14.36 7.99 5.64
CA LYS A 120 -15.73 8.42 5.92
C LYS A 120 -16.81 7.43 5.46
N ALA A 121 -16.39 6.25 4.99
CA ALA A 121 -17.27 5.20 4.46
C ALA A 121 -18.26 5.78 3.43
N ASP A 122 -17.80 6.58 2.48
CA ASP A 122 -18.67 7.29 1.52
C ASP A 122 -18.89 6.54 0.20
N GLY A 123 -18.23 5.40 0.04
CA GLY A 123 -18.29 4.55 -1.15
C GLY A 123 -17.22 4.87 -2.18
N THR A 124 -16.24 5.71 -1.85
CA THR A 124 -15.08 6.03 -2.69
C THR A 124 -13.84 5.36 -2.12
N VAL A 125 -12.99 4.79 -2.97
CA VAL A 125 -11.67 4.30 -2.52
C VAL A 125 -10.72 5.48 -2.37
N ASP A 126 -10.15 5.63 -1.19
CA ASP A 126 -9.16 6.67 -0.89
C ASP A 126 -7.73 6.11 -0.94
N VAL A 127 -7.54 4.91 -0.41
CA VAL A 127 -6.23 4.28 -0.30
C VAL A 127 -6.33 2.76 -0.49
N VAL A 128 -5.29 2.17 -1.08
CA VAL A 128 -5.10 0.71 -1.15
C VAL A 128 -3.74 0.36 -0.58
N LEU A 129 -3.69 -0.61 0.31
CA LEU A 129 -2.47 -1.25 0.82
C LEU A 129 -2.39 -2.65 0.23
N ASP A 130 -1.25 -2.95 -0.37
CA ASP A 130 -0.97 -4.23 -0.99
C ASP A 130 0.22 -4.84 -0.25
N TYR A 131 0.06 -6.08 0.20
CA TYR A 131 1.11 -6.87 0.84
C TYR A 131 1.39 -8.08 -0.05
N SER A 132 2.65 -8.43 -0.26
CA SER A 132 2.99 -9.63 -1.03
C SER A 132 4.06 -10.45 -0.32
N ASP A 133 3.85 -11.76 -0.33
CA ASP A 133 4.85 -12.78 -0.02
C ASP A 133 5.37 -13.35 -1.35
N HIS A 134 6.66 -13.24 -1.60
CA HIS A 134 7.33 -13.70 -2.81
C HIS A 134 7.98 -15.06 -2.67
N ASP A 135 8.29 -15.50 -1.45
CA ASP A 135 9.08 -16.70 -1.21
C ASP A 135 8.29 -17.86 -0.55
N GLY A 136 7.09 -17.54 -0.03
CA GLY A 136 6.07 -18.46 0.43
C GLY A 136 6.27 -18.92 1.86
N ASP A 137 6.88 -18.09 2.72
CA ASP A 137 7.08 -18.37 4.14
C ASP A 137 6.06 -17.70 5.07
N ASN A 138 5.02 -17.08 4.48
CA ASN A 138 3.86 -16.46 5.12
C ASN A 138 4.21 -15.18 5.89
N ASP A 139 4.99 -14.33 5.23
CA ASP A 139 5.43 -13.07 5.78
C ASP A 139 5.55 -11.98 4.68
N VAL A 140 5.87 -10.74 5.04
CA VAL A 140 5.80 -9.60 4.11
C VAL A 140 7.14 -9.33 3.44
N ASP A 141 7.23 -9.65 2.15
CA ASP A 141 8.37 -9.27 1.31
C ASP A 141 8.20 -7.86 0.71
N GLU A 142 6.98 -7.49 0.33
CA GLU A 142 6.69 -6.24 -0.38
C GLU A 142 5.45 -5.55 0.19
N MET A 143 5.53 -4.22 0.31
CA MET A 143 4.39 -3.40 0.69
C MET A 143 4.21 -2.19 -0.22
N GLY A 144 3.02 -2.04 -0.80
CA GLY A 144 2.62 -0.90 -1.61
C GLY A 144 1.51 -0.06 -0.97
N MET A 145 1.76 1.23 -0.71
CA MET A 145 0.72 2.19 -0.28
C MET A 145 0.26 3.07 -1.43
N TYR A 146 -0.91 2.80 -1.98
CA TYR A 146 -1.44 3.44 -3.19
C TYR A 146 -2.48 4.51 -2.90
N PHE A 147 -2.26 5.74 -3.38
CA PHE A 147 -3.17 6.86 -3.15
C PHE A 147 -3.16 7.87 -4.31
N VAL A 148 -4.23 8.64 -4.43
CA VAL A 148 -4.32 9.75 -5.38
C VAL A 148 -4.21 11.07 -4.62
N GLY A 149 -3.09 11.76 -4.82
CA GLY A 149 -2.84 13.07 -4.22
C GLY A 149 -3.04 14.23 -5.19
N ASP A 150 -2.60 15.42 -4.78
CA ASP A 150 -2.59 16.60 -5.65
C ASP A 150 -1.81 16.36 -6.94
N THR A 151 -2.21 17.03 -8.01
CA THR A 151 -1.50 16.98 -9.30
C THR A 151 -0.08 17.52 -9.14
N HIS A 152 0.92 16.67 -9.37
CA HIS A 152 2.32 17.08 -9.35
C HIS A 152 2.64 17.97 -10.56
N SER A 153 3.53 18.93 -10.38
CA SER A 153 3.94 19.88 -11.43
C SER A 153 4.62 19.21 -12.63
N TYR A 154 5.21 18.02 -12.45
CA TYR A 154 5.81 17.24 -13.54
C TYR A 154 4.76 16.54 -14.42
N PHE A 155 3.73 15.95 -13.80
CA PHE A 155 2.75 15.13 -14.52
C PHE A 155 1.65 15.96 -15.19
N HIS A 156 1.28 17.11 -14.62
CA HIS A 156 0.22 18.00 -15.12
C HIS A 156 -1.17 17.35 -15.26
N GLU A 157 -1.36 16.16 -14.70
CA GLU A 157 -2.63 15.43 -14.65
C GLU A 157 -2.72 14.59 -13.36
N PRO A 158 -3.91 14.09 -12.98
CA PRO A 158 -4.05 13.16 -11.87
C PRO A 158 -3.20 11.90 -12.06
N THR A 159 -2.58 11.45 -10.97
CA THR A 159 -1.76 10.25 -10.91
C THR A 159 -2.15 9.42 -9.70
N ILE A 160 -2.19 8.09 -9.85
CA ILE A 160 -2.07 7.22 -8.67
C ILE A 160 -0.59 7.14 -8.32
N ARG A 161 -0.29 7.24 -7.03
CA ARG A 161 1.06 7.16 -6.49
C ARG A 161 1.16 5.93 -5.61
N VAL A 162 2.34 5.36 -5.52
CA VAL A 162 2.65 4.30 -4.58
C VAL A 162 3.94 4.63 -3.84
N TRP A 163 3.91 4.50 -2.51
CA TRP A 163 5.11 4.24 -1.73
C TRP A 163 5.33 2.73 -1.74
N TRP A 164 6.32 2.29 -2.51
CA TRP A 164 6.63 0.88 -2.72
C TRP A 164 7.86 0.54 -1.89
N GLY A 165 7.70 -0.31 -0.89
CA GLY A 165 8.78 -0.80 -0.01
C GLY A 165 9.04 -2.29 -0.24
N LEU A 166 10.29 -2.69 -0.02
CA LEU A 166 10.74 -4.07 -0.14
C LEU A 166 11.52 -4.42 1.12
N ASP A 167 11.09 -5.50 1.79
CA ASP A 167 11.74 -6.14 2.94
C ASP A 167 12.91 -6.95 2.43
N VAL A 168 14.12 -6.41 2.53
CA VAL A 168 15.33 -7.14 2.12
C VAL A 168 15.99 -7.79 3.34
N GLY A 169 15.70 -7.30 4.54
CA GLY A 169 16.21 -7.79 5.80
C GLY A 169 15.50 -9.06 6.29
N ASP A 170 14.35 -9.38 5.71
CA ASP A 170 13.50 -10.51 6.10
C ASP A 170 13.08 -10.38 7.59
N ASP A 171 12.72 -9.15 7.99
CA ASP A 171 12.41 -8.81 9.37
C ASP A 171 10.92 -8.53 9.64
N ASN A 172 10.13 -8.47 8.57
CA ASN A 172 8.69 -8.19 8.53
C ASN A 172 8.28 -6.78 8.95
N LEU A 173 9.22 -5.84 8.93
CA LEU A 173 9.02 -4.50 9.46
C LEU A 173 9.22 -3.46 8.35
N LEU A 174 8.15 -3.25 7.58
CA LEU A 174 8.05 -2.15 6.63
C LEU A 174 7.31 -0.94 7.23
N TRP A 175 6.40 -0.36 6.44
CA TRP A 175 5.79 0.93 6.72
C TRP A 175 4.79 0.89 7.87
N HIS A 176 4.88 1.87 8.76
CA HIS A 176 3.77 2.16 9.67
C HIS A 176 2.76 3.10 9.00
N ASP A 177 1.50 2.68 8.97
CA ASP A 177 0.43 3.44 8.34
C ASP A 177 -0.50 4.12 9.37
N ILE A 178 -1.08 5.23 8.95
CA ILE A 178 -2.14 5.94 9.66
C ILE A 178 -3.29 6.13 8.70
N ALA A 179 -4.42 5.46 8.98
CA ALA A 179 -5.55 5.42 8.06
C ALA A 179 -5.15 4.96 6.66
N TYR A 180 -4.32 3.92 6.61
CA TYR A 180 -3.87 3.29 5.38
C TYR A 180 -2.95 4.20 4.57
N THR A 181 -2.49 5.34 5.08
CA THR A 181 -1.52 6.21 4.39
C THR A 181 -0.30 6.50 5.25
N TYR A 182 0.69 7.18 4.67
CA TYR A 182 1.88 7.63 5.37
C TYR A 182 1.83 9.14 5.58
N ASP A 183 1.72 9.57 6.85
CA ASP A 183 1.95 10.95 7.26
C ASP A 183 3.35 11.03 7.88
N GLN A 184 4.24 11.83 7.29
CA GLN A 184 5.62 11.92 7.78
C GLN A 184 5.71 12.29 9.28
N THR A 185 4.89 13.23 9.77
CA THR A 185 5.01 13.67 11.17
C THR A 185 4.60 12.58 12.14
N LEU A 186 3.58 11.81 11.79
CA LEU A 186 2.98 10.82 12.67
C LEU A 186 3.58 9.42 12.50
N CYS A 187 4.02 9.07 11.29
CA CYS A 187 4.53 7.75 10.93
C CYS A 187 6.05 7.66 11.02
N GLN A 188 6.80 8.76 10.78
CA GLN A 188 8.24 8.62 10.56
C GLN A 188 8.94 7.88 11.70
N PHE A 189 8.63 8.13 12.98
CA PHE A 189 9.28 7.47 14.12
C PHE A 189 8.70 6.11 14.52
N ARG A 190 7.69 5.64 13.79
CA ARG A 190 7.03 4.34 14.02
C ARG A 190 7.24 3.36 12.88
N THR A 191 7.54 3.88 11.69
CA THR A 191 7.98 3.07 10.57
C THR A 191 9.36 2.53 10.86
N HIS A 192 9.52 1.23 10.67
CA HIS A 192 10.82 0.61 10.72
C HIS A 192 11.50 0.94 9.40
N PHE A 193 12.52 1.80 9.50
CA PHE A 193 13.49 2.07 8.45
C PHE A 193 14.86 1.64 8.98
N GLY A 194 14.86 0.58 9.77
CA GLY A 194 16.04 -0.11 10.33
C GLY A 194 16.34 -1.34 9.46
N GLY A 195 17.44 -2.05 9.71
CA GLY A 195 17.77 -3.24 8.94
C GLY A 195 18.27 -2.95 7.51
N ASP A 196 18.10 -3.94 6.65
CA ASP A 196 18.41 -3.91 5.21
C ASP A 196 17.10 -3.65 4.43
N GLU A 197 16.77 -2.38 4.19
CA GLU A 197 15.46 -2.02 3.63
C GLU A 197 15.55 -1.07 2.45
N LEU A 198 14.52 -1.03 1.60
CA LEU A 198 14.42 0.03 0.60
C LEU A 198 13.00 0.43 0.27
N PHE A 199 12.87 1.64 -0.25
CA PHE A 199 11.64 2.05 -0.89
C PHE A 199 11.83 3.05 -2.04
N VAL A 200 10.80 3.11 -2.89
CA VAL A 200 10.71 4.00 -4.05
C VAL A 200 9.32 4.61 -4.12
N ALA A 201 9.25 5.89 -4.50
CA ALA A 201 8.00 6.51 -4.89
C ALA A 201 7.79 6.37 -6.40
N PHE A 202 6.66 5.78 -6.80
CA PHE A 202 6.23 5.75 -8.19
C PHE A 202 4.90 6.47 -8.39
N ALA A 203 4.69 7.00 -9.59
CA ALA A 203 3.41 7.53 -10.03
C ALA A 203 3.03 6.98 -11.40
N LEU A 204 1.74 6.67 -11.58
CA LEU A 204 1.15 6.28 -12.85
C LEU A 204 0.11 7.34 -13.25
N PRO A 205 0.38 8.13 -14.30
CA PRO A 205 -0.57 9.10 -14.83
C PRO A 205 -1.84 8.44 -15.39
N LEU A 206 -2.96 9.14 -15.28
CA LEU A 206 -4.25 8.66 -15.79
C LEU A 206 -4.18 8.31 -17.28
N SER A 207 -3.48 9.12 -18.08
CA SER A 207 -3.27 8.91 -19.51
C SER A 207 -2.13 7.94 -19.86
N GLY A 208 -1.19 7.69 -18.94
CA GLY A 208 0.05 6.92 -19.17
C GLY A 208 -0.10 5.43 -18.86
N ASP A 209 0.80 4.57 -19.37
CA ASP A 209 0.76 3.11 -19.20
C ASP A 209 1.99 2.55 -18.47
N ARG A 210 2.82 3.43 -17.91
CA ARG A 210 4.04 3.08 -17.18
C ARG A 210 4.13 3.83 -15.86
N TRP A 211 4.64 3.14 -14.85
CA TRP A 211 5.07 3.75 -13.61
C TRP A 211 6.31 4.61 -13.85
N VAL A 212 6.31 5.79 -13.22
CA VAL A 212 7.41 6.75 -13.24
C VAL A 212 7.92 6.91 -11.82
N SER A 213 9.19 6.57 -11.57
CA SER A 213 9.80 6.85 -10.28
C SER A 213 10.02 8.35 -10.12
N PHE A 214 9.76 8.86 -8.91
CA PHE A 214 9.88 10.28 -8.62
C PHE A 214 10.13 10.51 -7.11
N PHE A 215 10.76 11.63 -6.77
CA PHE A 215 11.03 12.07 -5.40
C PHE A 215 11.95 11.14 -4.59
N GLU A 216 11.51 9.98 -4.11
CA GLU A 216 12.39 8.98 -3.45
C GLU A 216 12.69 7.89 -4.49
N ASN A 217 13.91 7.86 -5.02
CA ASN A 217 14.24 7.14 -6.24
C ASN A 217 15.72 6.68 -6.29
N PRO A 218 16.10 5.64 -5.52
CA PRO A 218 15.45 5.04 -4.35
C PRO A 218 15.90 5.66 -3.01
N PHE A 219 15.28 5.25 -1.91
CA PHE A 219 15.78 5.43 -0.54
C PHE A 219 16.16 4.06 0.03
N LEU A 220 17.42 3.90 0.45
CA LEU A 220 18.05 2.62 0.79
C LEU A 220 18.62 2.66 2.21
N PHE A 221 18.49 1.56 2.92
CA PHE A 221 18.94 1.31 4.29
C PHE A 221 19.79 0.05 4.28
N TYR A 222 20.90 0.07 5.02
CA TYR A 222 21.85 -1.04 5.09
C TYR A 222 22.23 -1.34 6.54
N ASP A 223 22.01 -2.58 6.94
CA ASP A 223 22.50 -3.18 8.19
C ASP A 223 23.78 -3.96 7.89
N ARG A 224 24.92 -3.38 8.26
CA ARG A 224 26.25 -3.87 7.89
C ARG A 224 26.72 -5.00 8.80
N ASP A 225 26.21 -5.08 10.03
CA ASP A 225 26.67 -6.06 11.01
C ASP A 225 25.60 -7.10 11.43
N GLY A 226 24.37 -6.93 10.95
CA GLY A 226 23.26 -7.87 11.06
C GLY A 226 22.56 -7.83 12.41
N ASP A 227 22.57 -6.70 13.11
CA ASP A 227 21.96 -6.56 14.44
C ASP A 227 20.50 -6.03 14.42
N GLY A 228 20.00 -5.68 13.23
CA GLY A 228 18.69 -5.12 12.94
C GLY A 228 18.64 -3.59 13.00
N VAL A 229 19.78 -2.90 13.13
CA VAL A 229 19.90 -1.45 13.07
C VAL A 229 20.55 -1.06 11.74
N THR A 230 20.21 0.10 11.21
CA THR A 230 20.81 0.59 9.98
C THR A 230 22.03 1.45 10.28
N GLU A 231 23.21 1.06 9.79
CA GLU A 231 24.43 1.86 9.88
C GLU A 231 24.56 2.84 8.72
N GLU A 232 24.00 2.51 7.56
CA GLU A 232 24.21 3.29 6.33
C GLU A 232 22.92 3.51 5.56
N VAL A 233 22.70 4.76 5.15
CA VAL A 233 21.49 5.20 4.47
C VAL A 233 21.84 6.00 3.22
N LEU A 234 21.34 5.57 2.06
CA LEU A 234 21.51 6.26 0.79
C LEU A 234 20.16 6.71 0.24
N ARG A 235 19.93 8.03 0.24
CA ARG A 235 18.75 8.65 -0.35
C ARG A 235 19.09 9.26 -1.69
N ILE A 236 18.49 8.75 -2.74
CA ILE A 236 18.57 9.33 -4.09
C ILE A 236 17.23 9.96 -4.39
N SER A 237 17.24 11.25 -4.74
CA SER A 237 16.07 11.99 -5.14
C SER A 237 16.18 12.41 -6.59
N GLY A 238 15.08 12.24 -7.34
CA GLY A 238 15.07 12.48 -8.77
C GLY A 238 13.77 12.04 -9.42
N ILE A 239 13.69 12.20 -10.74
CA ILE A 239 12.53 11.78 -11.55
C ILE A 239 13.05 10.95 -12.72
N GLU A 240 12.46 9.79 -12.94
CA GLU A 240 12.94 8.79 -13.91
C GLU A 240 14.44 8.50 -13.73
N ASN A 241 15.26 8.87 -14.72
CA ASN A 241 16.70 8.67 -14.75
C ASN A 241 17.48 9.94 -14.37
N GLU A 242 16.81 11.04 -14.05
CA GLU A 242 17.43 12.30 -13.66
C GLU A 242 17.61 12.35 -12.14
N VAL A 243 18.86 12.38 -11.70
CA VAL A 243 19.20 12.56 -10.28
C VAL A 243 19.26 14.04 -9.95
N GLU A 244 18.46 14.47 -8.98
CA GLU A 244 18.39 15.84 -8.48
C GLU A 244 19.25 16.03 -7.23
N ALA A 245 19.22 15.05 -6.33
CA ALA A 245 20.00 15.07 -5.11
C ALA A 245 20.38 13.66 -4.67
N ILE A 246 21.52 13.55 -4.00
CA ILE A 246 21.94 12.37 -3.26
C ILE A 246 22.24 12.84 -1.84
N ARG A 247 21.79 12.08 -0.86
CA ARG A 247 22.21 12.23 0.54
C ARG A 247 22.69 10.89 1.03
N TRP A 248 23.87 10.89 1.63
CA TRP A 248 24.43 9.72 2.27
C TRP A 248 24.59 10.00 3.76
N SER A 249 23.93 9.20 4.60
CA SER A 249 24.02 9.27 6.05
C SER A 249 24.59 7.98 6.61
N PHE A 250 25.40 8.06 7.66
CA PHE A 250 26.01 6.88 8.26
C PHE A 250 26.37 7.09 9.73
N ASP A 251 26.25 6.02 10.50
CA ASP A 251 26.79 5.86 11.86
C ASP A 251 28.30 5.57 11.76
N THR A 252 29.13 6.43 12.35
CA THR A 252 30.60 6.33 12.22
C THR A 252 31.27 5.59 13.35
N ASP A 253 30.65 5.52 14.52
CA ASP A 253 31.21 4.85 15.69
C ASP A 253 30.44 3.58 16.10
N ASN A 254 29.39 3.24 15.36
CA ASN A 254 28.61 2.00 15.46
C ASN A 254 27.94 1.90 16.84
N ASP A 255 27.41 3.01 17.32
CA ASP A 255 26.72 3.13 18.62
C ASP A 255 25.19 3.20 18.52
N GLY A 256 24.66 3.12 17.29
CA GLY A 256 23.25 2.86 17.02
C GLY A 256 22.70 1.65 17.79
N THR A 257 21.45 1.75 18.23
CA THR A 257 20.78 0.68 18.99
C THR A 257 19.32 0.58 18.58
N ARG A 258 18.64 -0.52 18.90
CA ARG A 258 17.20 -0.64 18.66
C ARG A 258 16.37 0.43 19.37
N GLU A 259 16.87 0.98 20.48
CA GLU A 259 16.26 2.11 21.19
C GLU A 259 16.58 3.48 20.56
N SER A 260 17.66 3.57 19.78
CA SER A 260 18.10 4.74 19.00
C SER A 260 18.45 4.32 17.56
N PRO A 261 17.50 3.80 16.76
CA PRO A 261 17.83 3.13 15.49
C PRO A 261 18.14 4.11 14.35
N ARG A 262 18.39 5.38 14.68
CA ARG A 262 18.58 6.49 13.72
C ARG A 262 19.74 7.38 14.16
N ASP A 263 20.78 6.74 14.67
CA ASP A 263 21.98 7.39 15.19
C ASP A 263 22.99 7.66 14.07
N PHE A 264 22.60 8.48 13.10
CA PHE A 264 23.50 8.86 12.02
C PHE A 264 24.35 10.05 12.45
N ASP A 265 25.64 9.80 12.69
CA ASP A 265 26.64 10.82 13.03
C ASP A 265 26.83 11.88 11.95
N CYS A 266 26.80 11.42 10.69
CA CYS A 266 27.21 12.21 9.54
C CYS A 266 26.19 12.12 8.42
N SER A 267 26.08 13.22 7.65
CA SER A 267 25.29 13.27 6.42
C SER A 267 25.94 14.21 5.42
N ILE A 268 26.07 13.79 4.16
CA ILE A 268 26.71 14.54 3.05
C ILE A 268 25.76 14.66 1.87
#